data_AF-A0A9Q1M465-F1
#
_entry.id   AF-A0A9Q1M465-F1
#
_cell.length_a   1.000
_cell.length_b   1.000
_cell.length_c   1.000
_cell.angle_alpha   90.00
_cell.angle_beta   90.00
_cell.angle_gamma   90.00
#
_symmetry.space_group_name_H-M   'P 1'
#
loop_
_entity.id
_entity.type
_entity.pdbx_description
1 polymer ?
#
loop_
_entity_poly.entity_id
_entity_poly.type
_entity_poly.pdbx_seq_one_letter_code
_entity_poly.pdbx_strand_id
1 'polypeptide(L)'
;MTTNNATNVVDVQTAQNATAATNTQTMDHNHPLNLSSTDDLYNGNVKEIDIEWDGLYFLREREREMDVDLTPKLAKQVYGGDGGSYHAWCPNDLPMLKEGNIGAAKLALSKNGFALPRYSDSAKVAYVLQGCGSAGIVLPEKEEKVVPIKKGDAIALPFGVVTWWYNKEDTELVVLFLGDTKTAHKAGSFTDMYLTGSNGIFTGFSTEFVARAWNVEESVAKTLVSNQTAKGIVKLDVGFQMPEPKQGHRDGMVLNCEEAPLDVDIKGGGKVVVLNTKNLPLVGEVGLGADLVRLNGSAMCSPGFSCDSALQVTYIVRGSGRVQVVGVDGKRVLETHIKAGFLFIVPRFFVVSKIGDPDGMEWFSIISTPNPMFTHLAGRTSTWKALSPQVLQAAFKVSPDVEKQFSSKRTAEEIFFPPPN
;
A
#
# COMPACT_ATOMS: atom_id res chain seq x y z
N MET A 1 -0.44 44.45 47.02
CA MET A 1 -1.46 43.75 47.84
C MET A 1 -1.89 42.53 47.02
N THR A 2 -1.20 41.38 47.13
CA THR A 2 -1.59 40.22 47.99
C THR A 2 -3.07 39.90 47.81
N THR A 3 -3.48 38.74 47.27
CA THR A 3 -3.29 37.42 47.89
C THR A 3 -3.29 36.25 46.91
N ASN A 4 -2.48 35.24 47.25
CA ASN A 4 -2.53 33.85 46.81
C ASN A 4 -3.87 33.18 47.17
N ASN A 5 -4.22 32.09 46.46
CA ASN A 5 -4.41 30.80 47.13
C ASN A 5 -4.30 29.61 46.17
N ALA A 6 -3.67 28.57 46.69
CA ALA A 6 -3.28 27.33 46.03
C ALA A 6 -4.28 26.19 46.27
N THR A 7 -4.00 25.07 45.59
CA THR A 7 -4.27 23.66 45.96
C THR A 7 -5.72 23.15 45.92
N ASN A 8 -6.00 22.16 45.05
CA ASN A 8 -5.88 20.75 45.42
C ASN A 8 -6.20 19.78 44.26
N VAL A 9 -5.42 18.70 44.23
CA VAL A 9 -5.61 17.44 43.48
C VAL A 9 -6.61 16.57 44.25
N VAL A 10 -7.63 16.00 43.58
CA VAL A 10 -8.27 14.74 44.00
C VAL A 10 -8.79 14.01 42.75
N ASP A 11 -8.22 12.82 42.54
CA ASP A 11 -8.68 11.71 41.71
C ASP A 11 -10.01 11.16 42.27
N VAL A 12 -10.95 10.69 41.44
CA VAL A 12 -11.89 9.56 41.74
C VAL A 12 -12.86 9.34 40.57
N GLN A 13 -12.89 8.06 40.16
CA GLN A 13 -13.79 7.39 39.25
C GLN A 13 -15.30 7.45 39.64
N THR A 14 -16.11 7.04 38.65
CA THR A 14 -17.42 6.35 38.70
C THR A 14 -18.75 7.10 38.61
N ALA A 15 -19.64 6.43 37.85
CA ALA A 15 -21.10 6.53 37.69
C ALA A 15 -21.62 7.48 36.58
N GLN A 16 -22.58 7.14 35.71
CA GLN A 16 -23.46 5.97 35.54
C GLN A 16 -24.22 6.10 34.19
N ASN A 17 -24.49 4.95 33.51
CA ASN A 17 -25.76 4.44 32.91
C ASN A 17 -26.80 5.41 32.29
N ALA A 18 -27.59 5.14 31.24
CA ALA A 18 -28.08 3.98 30.46
C ALA A 18 -28.63 4.55 29.10
N THR A 19 -29.07 3.85 28.04
CA THR A 19 -30.04 2.73 27.91
C THR A 19 -30.23 2.39 26.41
N ALA A 20 -30.46 1.11 26.06
CA ALA A 20 -31.37 0.58 25.01
C ALA A 20 -30.87 -0.82 24.55
N ALA A 21 -31.32 -1.91 25.16
CA ALA A 21 -32.54 -2.68 24.84
C ALA A 21 -32.36 -3.65 23.65
N THR A 22 -32.24 -4.92 24.04
CA THR A 22 -32.23 -6.17 23.27
C THR A 22 -33.56 -6.49 22.60
N ASN A 23 -33.53 -7.11 21.42
CA ASN A 23 -34.59 -8.00 20.94
C ASN A 23 -33.98 -9.12 20.07
N THR A 24 -34.11 -10.35 20.53
CA THR A 24 -33.85 -11.60 19.81
C THR A 24 -35.13 -12.43 19.81
N GLN A 25 -35.58 -12.87 18.64
CA GLN A 25 -36.53 -13.99 18.50
C GLN A 25 -36.21 -14.79 17.24
N THR A 26 -36.18 -16.10 17.44
CA THR A 26 -35.90 -17.22 16.54
C THR A 26 -37.16 -17.73 15.82
N MET A 27 -37.01 -18.35 14.64
CA MET A 27 -37.87 -19.46 14.19
C MET A 27 -37.08 -20.51 13.41
N ASP A 28 -37.33 -21.76 13.80
CA ASP A 28 -36.88 -23.06 13.27
C ASP A 28 -37.58 -23.46 11.96
N HIS A 29 -36.92 -24.33 11.18
CA HIS A 29 -37.59 -25.46 10.51
C HIS A 29 -36.69 -26.72 10.44
N ASN A 30 -37.08 -27.71 11.26
CA ASN A 30 -36.77 -29.16 11.22
C ASN A 30 -37.29 -29.83 9.92
N HIS A 31 -36.94 -31.04 9.43
CA HIS A 31 -36.50 -32.37 9.96
C HIS A 31 -36.33 -33.35 8.75
N PRO A 32 -36.19 -34.71 8.84
CA PRO A 32 -35.53 -35.65 9.79
C PRO A 32 -34.79 -36.84 9.09
N LEU A 33 -34.32 -37.81 9.92
CA LEU A 33 -34.09 -39.28 9.73
C LEU A 33 -32.63 -39.69 9.99
N ASN A 34 -32.27 -40.68 10.82
CA ASN A 34 -32.99 -41.62 11.67
C ASN A 34 -31.91 -42.33 12.53
N LEU A 35 -32.03 -42.44 13.85
CA LEU A 35 -31.21 -43.36 14.65
C LEU A 35 -32.08 -43.97 15.75
N SER A 36 -32.31 -45.27 15.63
CA SER A 36 -33.11 -46.09 16.54
C SER A 36 -32.25 -46.80 17.56
N SER A 37 -32.73 -46.74 18.81
CA SER A 37 -32.69 -47.74 19.90
C SER A 37 -31.36 -48.24 20.48
N THR A 38 -31.46 -48.45 21.79
CA THR A 38 -30.49 -48.80 22.83
C THR A 38 -30.01 -50.26 22.83
N ASP A 39 -28.96 -50.48 23.63
CA ASP A 39 -28.42 -51.73 24.18
C ASP A 39 -27.35 -52.46 23.36
N ASP A 40 -26.08 -52.31 23.76
CA ASP A 40 -25.30 -53.40 24.38
C ASP A 40 -23.85 -52.98 24.69
N LEU A 41 -23.48 -53.12 25.97
CA LEU A 41 -22.11 -53.18 26.46
C LEU A 41 -21.52 -54.56 26.13
N TYR A 42 -20.37 -54.62 25.46
CA TYR A 42 -19.18 -55.44 25.77
C TYR A 42 -18.30 -55.66 24.51
N ASN A 43 -16.99 -55.63 24.75
CA ASN A 43 -15.88 -56.08 23.89
C ASN A 43 -15.33 -55.16 22.78
N GLY A 44 -14.16 -54.58 23.10
CA GLY A 44 -12.94 -54.80 22.30
C GLY A 44 -12.81 -54.05 20.99
N ASN A 45 -12.19 -52.87 21.04
CA ASN A 45 -11.03 -52.47 20.22
C ASN A 45 -10.85 -50.95 20.32
N VAL A 46 -9.76 -50.52 20.96
CA VAL A 46 -9.27 -49.16 20.85
C VAL A 46 -8.76 -48.99 19.41
N LYS A 47 -9.51 -48.28 18.57
CA LYS A 47 -8.94 -47.72 17.34
C LYS A 47 -8.13 -46.50 17.75
N GLU A 48 -6.82 -46.64 17.69
CA GLU A 48 -5.90 -45.51 17.49
C GLU A 48 -6.45 -44.68 16.32
N ILE A 49 -6.91 -43.47 16.62
CA ILE A 49 -7.15 -42.46 15.60
C ILE A 49 -5.79 -41.79 15.43
N ASP A 50 -5.11 -42.09 14.31
CA ASP A 50 -3.90 -41.40 13.89
C ASP A 50 -4.21 -39.90 13.68
N ILE A 51 -3.81 -39.07 14.64
CA ILE A 51 -3.85 -37.59 14.56
C ILE A 51 -2.50 -37.06 13.99
N GLU A 52 -1.80 -37.84 13.15
CA GLU A 52 -0.47 -37.46 12.65
C GLU A 52 -0.45 -36.87 11.24
N TRP A 53 -1.57 -36.90 10.49
CA TRP A 53 -1.60 -36.48 9.09
C TRP A 53 -1.93 -35.00 8.86
N ASP A 54 -2.71 -34.36 9.74
CA ASP A 54 -3.06 -32.93 9.58
C ASP A 54 -1.89 -32.01 9.99
N GLY A 55 -1.11 -32.39 11.00
CA GLY A 55 0.02 -31.59 11.50
C GLY A 55 1.15 -31.45 10.46
N LEU A 56 1.47 -32.53 9.74
CA LEU A 56 2.50 -32.49 8.69
C LEU A 56 2.06 -31.71 7.45
N TYR A 57 0.77 -31.72 7.10
CA TYR A 57 0.23 -30.89 6.02
C TYR A 57 0.30 -29.40 6.37
N PHE A 58 -0.14 -29.01 7.57
CA PHE A 58 -0.04 -27.63 8.07
C PHE A 58 1.40 -27.14 8.17
N LEU A 59 2.34 -27.97 8.63
CA LEU A 59 3.75 -27.62 8.69
C LEU A 59 4.38 -27.50 7.30
N ARG A 60 4.03 -28.38 6.36
CA ARG A 60 4.52 -28.34 4.96
C ARG A 60 3.89 -27.21 4.13
N GLU A 61 2.73 -26.70 4.51
CA GLU A 61 2.18 -25.45 3.95
C GLU A 61 2.85 -24.21 4.53
N ARG A 62 3.13 -24.15 5.84
CA ARG A 62 3.95 -23.07 6.42
C ARG A 62 5.39 -23.05 5.92
N GLU A 63 6.01 -24.22 5.72
CA GLU A 63 7.35 -24.30 5.12
C GLU A 63 7.36 -23.80 3.67
N ARG A 64 6.25 -23.97 2.92
CA ARG A 64 6.08 -23.38 1.58
C ARG A 64 5.83 -21.88 1.61
N GLU A 65 5.17 -21.33 2.63
CA GLU A 65 5.03 -19.87 2.82
C GLU A 65 6.38 -19.15 3.05
N MET A 66 7.44 -19.87 3.44
CA MET A 66 8.73 -19.26 3.77
C MET A 66 9.76 -19.21 2.62
N ASP A 67 9.45 -19.76 1.44
CA ASP A 67 10.35 -19.74 0.27
C ASP A 67 9.81 -18.85 -0.87
N VAL A 68 9.19 -17.73 -0.50
CA VAL A 68 8.71 -16.74 -1.47
C VAL A 68 9.90 -15.92 -1.99
N ASP A 69 10.10 -15.91 -3.32
CA ASP A 69 11.10 -15.05 -3.96
C ASP A 69 10.81 -13.57 -3.67
N LEU A 70 11.63 -12.95 -2.81
CA LEU A 70 11.56 -11.53 -2.47
C LEU A 70 12.42 -10.65 -3.39
N THR A 71 13.01 -11.21 -4.45
CA THR A 71 13.88 -10.47 -5.38
C THR A 71 13.13 -9.28 -5.97
N PRO A 72 13.67 -8.05 -5.89
CA PRO A 72 13.03 -6.89 -6.50
C PRO A 72 12.84 -7.06 -8.01
N LYS A 73 11.70 -6.60 -8.54
CA LYS A 73 11.41 -6.67 -9.98
C LYS A 73 11.11 -5.30 -10.57
N LEU A 74 11.28 -5.18 -11.88
CA LEU A 74 10.80 -4.04 -12.68
C LEU A 74 9.39 -4.33 -13.20
N ALA A 75 8.60 -3.28 -13.41
CA ALA A 75 7.34 -3.40 -14.12
C ALA A 75 7.55 -3.77 -15.59
N LYS A 76 6.61 -4.49 -16.17
CA LYS A 76 6.58 -4.83 -17.61
C LYS A 76 5.46 -4.06 -18.28
N GLN A 77 5.68 -3.64 -19.52
CA GLN A 77 4.62 -3.01 -20.32
C GLN A 77 3.49 -4.02 -20.58
N VAL A 78 2.27 -3.63 -20.27
CA VAL A 78 1.06 -4.42 -20.52
C VAL A 78 0.42 -4.01 -21.84
N TYR A 79 0.36 -2.71 -22.11
CA TYR A 79 -0.09 -2.14 -23.39
C TYR A 79 0.45 -0.71 -23.55
N GLY A 80 0.42 -0.17 -24.76
CA GLY A 80 0.82 1.21 -25.05
C GLY A 80 0.77 1.53 -26.54
N GLY A 81 1.09 2.78 -26.86
CA GLY A 81 1.16 3.35 -28.21
C GLY A 81 1.68 4.79 -28.16
N ASP A 82 1.40 5.59 -29.19
CA ASP A 82 1.97 6.94 -29.35
C ASP A 82 1.59 7.94 -28.24
N GLY A 83 0.47 7.69 -27.56
CA GLY A 83 0.00 8.47 -26.42
C GLY A 83 0.67 8.13 -25.10
N GLY A 84 1.34 6.99 -25.00
CA GLY A 84 1.93 6.51 -23.74
C GLY A 84 1.78 5.01 -23.54
N SER A 85 2.06 4.55 -22.33
CA SER A 85 2.08 3.14 -21.98
C SER A 85 1.63 2.88 -20.54
N TYR A 86 1.08 1.69 -20.33
CA TYR A 86 0.72 1.17 -19.01
C TYR A 86 1.61 -0.03 -18.70
N HIS A 87 2.20 -0.02 -17.51
CA HIS A 87 3.10 -1.04 -17.01
C HIS A 87 2.54 -1.61 -15.71
N ALA A 88 2.76 -2.90 -15.46
CA ALA A 88 2.37 -3.53 -14.22
C ALA A 88 3.47 -4.47 -13.72
N TRP A 89 3.54 -4.68 -12.41
CA TRP A 89 4.28 -5.80 -11.87
C TRP A 89 3.41 -7.05 -11.94
N CYS A 90 4.00 -8.14 -12.42
CA CYS A 90 3.29 -9.40 -12.62
C CYS A 90 3.36 -10.24 -11.35
N PRO A 91 2.23 -10.75 -10.82
CA PRO A 91 2.22 -11.61 -9.63
C PRO A 91 2.94 -12.95 -9.85
N ASN A 92 3.14 -13.39 -11.11
CA ASN A 92 3.95 -14.59 -11.38
C ASN A 92 5.46 -14.31 -11.28
N ASP A 93 5.89 -13.06 -11.50
CA ASP A 93 7.30 -12.67 -11.38
C ASP A 93 7.65 -12.17 -9.97
N LEU A 94 6.67 -11.60 -9.26
CA LEU A 94 6.78 -11.11 -7.88
C LEU A 94 5.62 -11.68 -7.05
N PRO A 95 5.74 -12.92 -6.53
CA PRO A 95 4.64 -13.66 -5.89
C PRO A 95 4.01 -12.94 -4.69
N MET A 96 4.79 -12.12 -3.98
CA MET A 96 4.29 -11.30 -2.87
C MET A 96 3.16 -10.35 -3.24
N LEU A 97 2.97 -10.01 -4.53
CA LEU A 97 1.79 -9.27 -4.97
C LEU A 97 0.52 -10.08 -4.68
N LYS A 98 0.53 -11.37 -5.00
CA LYS A 98 -0.61 -12.25 -4.79
C LYS A 98 -0.79 -12.58 -3.30
N GLU A 99 0.28 -12.99 -2.62
CA GLU A 99 0.24 -13.32 -1.18
C GLU A 99 -0.17 -12.12 -0.32
N GLY A 100 0.31 -10.94 -0.70
CA GLY A 100 0.06 -9.71 0.01
C GLY A 100 -1.26 -9.03 -0.35
N ASN A 101 -1.97 -9.50 -1.37
CA ASN A 101 -3.08 -8.79 -2.01
C ASN A 101 -2.70 -7.35 -2.40
N ILE A 102 -1.56 -7.19 -3.06
CA ILE A 102 -1.04 -5.88 -3.48
C ILE A 102 -1.05 -5.78 -4.99
N GLY A 103 -1.64 -4.70 -5.51
CA GLY A 103 -1.51 -4.30 -6.90
C GLY A 103 -0.45 -3.22 -7.05
N ALA A 104 0.32 -3.29 -8.13
CA ALA A 104 1.29 -2.26 -8.49
C ALA A 104 1.32 -2.02 -10.00
N ALA A 105 1.26 -0.76 -10.41
CA ALA A 105 1.29 -0.37 -11.82
C ALA A 105 1.93 1.00 -12.04
N LYS A 106 2.30 1.32 -13.27
CA LYS A 106 2.72 2.65 -13.71
C LYS A 106 1.98 3.06 -14.97
N LEU A 107 1.54 4.31 -15.02
CA LEU A 107 1.08 4.97 -16.22
C LEU A 107 2.16 5.96 -16.67
N ALA A 108 2.54 5.91 -17.93
CA ALA A 108 3.46 6.85 -18.54
C ALA A 108 2.77 7.49 -19.75
N LEU A 109 2.61 8.81 -19.76
CA LEU A 109 1.94 9.55 -20.82
C LEU A 109 2.91 10.49 -21.51
N SER A 110 3.12 10.28 -22.80
CA SER A 110 3.85 11.19 -23.68
C SER A 110 3.10 12.53 -23.82
N LYS A 111 3.72 13.55 -24.43
CA LYS A 111 3.03 14.80 -24.79
C LYS A 111 1.69 14.54 -25.47
N ASN A 112 0.62 15.22 -25.09
CA ASN A 112 -0.75 15.00 -25.56
C ASN A 112 -1.28 13.57 -25.36
N GLY A 113 -0.67 12.80 -24.46
CA GLY A 113 -1.13 11.48 -24.06
C GLY A 113 -2.34 11.59 -23.15
N PHE A 114 -3.38 10.79 -23.44
CA PHE A 114 -4.62 10.76 -22.68
C PHE A 114 -4.97 9.32 -22.29
N ALA A 115 -4.93 9.02 -20.99
CA ALA A 115 -5.49 7.79 -20.45
C ALA A 115 -7.01 7.95 -20.32
N LEU A 116 -7.73 7.13 -21.08
CA LEU A 116 -9.19 7.15 -21.18
C LEU A 116 -9.85 6.91 -19.81
N PRO A 117 -11.08 7.43 -19.59
CA PRO A 117 -11.82 7.22 -18.35
C PRO A 117 -12.01 5.74 -18.01
N ARG A 118 -11.63 5.39 -16.79
CA ARG A 118 -11.73 4.02 -16.26
C ARG A 118 -12.00 4.04 -14.76
N TYR A 119 -12.70 3.02 -14.27
CA TYR A 119 -12.78 2.71 -12.84
C TYR A 119 -11.99 1.43 -12.54
N SER A 120 -11.70 1.19 -11.27
CA SER A 120 -10.91 0.05 -10.85
C SER A 120 -11.54 -0.68 -9.67
N ASP A 121 -11.30 -1.99 -9.63
CA ASP A 121 -11.68 -2.92 -8.57
C ASP A 121 -10.79 -2.84 -7.31
N SER A 122 -10.01 -1.77 -7.15
CA SER A 122 -8.98 -1.70 -6.12
C SER A 122 -8.82 -0.28 -5.61
N ALA A 123 -8.79 -0.11 -4.29
CA ALA A 123 -8.38 1.12 -3.64
C ALA A 123 -6.86 1.26 -3.71
N LYS A 124 -6.36 2.46 -4.01
CA LYS A 124 -4.93 2.67 -4.30
C LYS A 124 -4.47 4.09 -3.97
N VAL A 125 -3.17 4.26 -3.88
CA VAL A 125 -2.50 5.57 -3.86
C VAL A 125 -1.78 5.75 -5.19
N ALA A 126 -2.05 6.86 -5.85
CA ALA A 126 -1.30 7.32 -7.02
C ALA A 126 -0.18 8.26 -6.56
N TYR A 127 1.04 8.09 -7.06
CA TYR A 127 2.18 8.96 -6.80
C TYR A 127 2.82 9.41 -8.12
N VAL A 128 2.94 10.72 -8.33
CA VAL A 128 3.51 11.29 -9.56
C VAL A 128 5.03 11.26 -9.47
N LEU A 129 5.65 10.33 -10.21
CA LEU A 129 7.09 10.13 -10.25
C LEU A 129 7.81 11.21 -11.09
N GLN A 130 7.17 11.68 -12.16
CA GLN A 130 7.77 12.60 -13.12
C GLN A 130 6.71 13.45 -13.82
N GLY A 131 7.09 14.69 -14.19
CA GLY A 131 6.28 15.56 -15.02
C GLY A 131 5.13 16.24 -14.28
N CYS A 132 4.21 16.80 -15.04
CA CYS A 132 2.97 17.38 -14.57
C CYS A 132 1.87 17.16 -15.61
N GLY A 133 0.61 17.38 -15.23
CA GLY A 133 -0.54 17.22 -16.10
C GLY A 133 -1.85 17.43 -15.38
N SER A 134 -2.90 16.81 -15.89
CA SER A 134 -4.25 16.88 -15.33
C SER A 134 -4.78 15.48 -15.03
N ALA A 135 -5.45 15.34 -13.90
CA ALA A 135 -6.22 14.15 -13.56
C ALA A 135 -7.69 14.54 -13.36
N GLY A 136 -8.60 13.92 -14.11
CA GLY A 136 -10.01 13.96 -13.79
C GLY A 136 -10.34 12.84 -12.82
N ILE A 137 -11.00 13.19 -11.71
CA ILE A 137 -11.35 12.25 -10.66
C ILE A 137 -12.85 12.42 -10.35
N VAL A 138 -13.60 11.33 -10.47
CA VAL A 138 -15.02 11.27 -10.13
C VAL A 138 -15.17 10.22 -9.02
N LEU A 139 -15.36 10.71 -7.79
CA LEU A 139 -15.71 9.86 -6.66
C LEU A 139 -17.18 9.41 -6.79
N PRO A 140 -17.57 8.26 -6.21
CA PRO A 140 -18.96 7.81 -6.21
C PRO A 140 -19.92 8.92 -5.77
N GLU A 141 -20.97 9.16 -6.56
CA GLU A 141 -22.01 10.18 -6.31
C GLU A 141 -21.49 11.63 -6.20
N LYS A 142 -20.30 11.92 -6.72
CA LYS A 142 -19.72 13.27 -6.76
C LYS A 142 -19.53 13.76 -8.19
N GLU A 143 -19.45 15.08 -8.33
CA GLU A 143 -19.03 15.72 -9.57
C GLU A 143 -17.55 15.50 -9.85
N GLU A 144 -17.18 15.66 -11.12
CA GLU A 144 -15.79 15.61 -11.55
C GLU A 144 -14.95 16.72 -10.95
N LYS A 145 -13.80 16.35 -10.42
CA LYS A 145 -12.70 17.27 -10.12
C LYS A 145 -11.58 17.08 -11.13
N VAL A 146 -11.29 18.13 -11.91
CA VAL A 146 -10.10 18.21 -12.77
C VAL A 146 -8.96 18.84 -11.99
N VAL A 147 -8.00 18.02 -11.58
CA VAL A 147 -6.94 18.34 -10.63
C VAL A 147 -5.62 18.56 -11.38
N PRO A 148 -4.92 19.69 -11.18
CA PRO A 148 -3.56 19.85 -11.66
C PRO A 148 -2.64 18.99 -10.81
N ILE A 149 -1.80 18.18 -11.45
CA ILE A 149 -0.88 17.25 -10.79
C ILE A 149 0.55 17.51 -11.25
N LYS A 150 1.52 17.30 -10.36
CA LYS A 150 2.95 17.44 -10.62
C LYS A 150 3.74 16.42 -9.82
N LYS A 151 5.01 16.22 -10.20
CA LYS A 151 5.97 15.38 -9.49
C LYS A 151 5.91 15.58 -7.97
N GLY A 152 5.93 14.48 -7.23
CA GLY A 152 5.82 14.45 -5.77
C GLY A 152 4.38 14.43 -5.25
N ASP A 153 3.39 14.71 -6.10
CA ASP A 153 1.98 14.62 -5.70
C ASP A 153 1.57 13.16 -5.45
N ALA A 154 0.89 12.95 -4.33
CA ALA A 154 0.19 11.73 -4.02
C ALA A 154 -1.31 11.95 -3.88
N ILE A 155 -2.08 10.99 -4.35
CA ILE A 155 -3.54 11.04 -4.47
C ILE A 155 -4.11 9.73 -3.97
N ALA A 156 -4.96 9.79 -2.96
CA ALA A 156 -5.72 8.65 -2.46
C ALA A 156 -6.93 8.41 -3.40
N LEU A 157 -7.03 7.21 -3.96
CA LEU A 157 -8.04 6.80 -4.92
C LEU A 157 -8.87 5.65 -4.33
N PRO A 158 -10.07 5.94 -3.77
CA PRO A 158 -10.96 4.94 -3.20
C PRO A 158 -11.42 3.90 -4.22
N PHE A 159 -11.93 2.77 -3.72
CA PHE A 159 -12.52 1.72 -4.56
C PHE A 159 -13.63 2.27 -5.46
N GLY A 160 -13.67 1.86 -6.73
CA GLY A 160 -14.72 2.26 -7.68
C GLY A 160 -14.60 3.69 -8.23
N VAL A 161 -13.58 4.46 -7.85
CA VAL A 161 -13.34 5.79 -8.41
C VAL A 161 -13.10 5.74 -9.92
N VAL A 162 -13.73 6.66 -10.66
CA VAL A 162 -13.44 6.84 -12.10
C VAL A 162 -12.33 7.88 -12.23
N THR A 163 -11.31 7.58 -13.03
CA THR A 163 -10.23 8.51 -13.33
C THR A 163 -9.90 8.56 -14.82
N TRP A 164 -9.42 9.71 -15.26
CA TRP A 164 -8.69 9.88 -16.52
C TRP A 164 -7.46 10.76 -16.28
N TRP A 165 -6.46 10.64 -17.15
CA TRP A 165 -5.17 11.31 -16.96
C TRP A 165 -4.70 11.90 -18.27
N TYR A 166 -4.17 13.12 -18.25
CA TYR A 166 -3.75 13.83 -19.45
C TYR A 166 -2.41 14.53 -19.23
N ASN A 167 -1.53 14.41 -20.22
CA ASN A 167 -0.27 15.14 -20.28
C ASN A 167 -0.31 16.14 -21.44
N LYS A 168 -0.28 17.44 -21.13
CA LYS A 168 -0.15 18.53 -22.13
C LYS A 168 1.31 18.86 -22.46
N GLU A 169 2.23 18.46 -21.58
CA GLU A 169 3.62 18.91 -21.55
C GLU A 169 4.56 18.02 -22.37
N ASP A 170 5.72 18.58 -22.75
CA ASP A 170 6.76 17.82 -23.45
C ASP A 170 7.40 16.73 -22.57
N THR A 171 7.51 16.99 -21.27
CA THR A 171 8.03 16.01 -20.32
C THR A 171 7.01 14.91 -20.11
N GLU A 172 7.42 13.64 -20.18
CA GLU A 172 6.55 12.51 -19.90
C GLU A 172 6.01 12.57 -18.47
N LEU A 173 4.69 12.43 -18.33
CA LEU A 173 4.02 12.28 -17.06
C LEU A 173 4.05 10.81 -16.63
N VAL A 174 4.67 10.50 -15.50
CA VAL A 174 4.76 9.14 -14.98
C VAL A 174 4.09 9.07 -13.61
N VAL A 175 3.09 8.20 -13.48
CA VAL A 175 2.29 8.00 -12.26
C VAL A 175 2.41 6.55 -11.80
N LEU A 176 2.88 6.34 -10.58
CA LEU A 176 2.89 5.05 -9.89
C LEU A 176 1.55 4.83 -9.20
N PHE A 177 1.02 3.61 -9.27
CA PHE A 177 -0.15 3.18 -8.51
C PHE A 177 0.25 2.00 -7.63
N LEU A 178 0.03 2.11 -6.33
CA LEU A 178 0.18 1.02 -5.36
C LEU A 178 -1.13 0.90 -4.58
N GLY A 179 -1.66 -0.31 -4.40
CA GLY A 179 -2.98 -0.47 -3.81
C GLY A 179 -3.30 -1.87 -3.32
N ASP A 180 -4.44 -1.98 -2.66
CA ASP A 180 -4.98 -3.23 -2.13
C ASP A 180 -5.84 -3.92 -3.20
N THR A 181 -5.63 -5.21 -3.37
CA THR A 181 -6.36 -6.09 -4.28
C THR A 181 -7.14 -7.17 -3.55
N LYS A 182 -7.34 -7.06 -2.22
CA LYS A 182 -8.05 -8.07 -1.42
C LYS A 182 -9.47 -8.32 -1.92
N THR A 183 -10.13 -7.30 -2.45
CA THR A 183 -11.47 -7.36 -3.05
C THR A 183 -11.45 -7.34 -4.58
N ALA A 184 -10.26 -7.36 -5.20
CA ALA A 184 -10.11 -7.32 -6.65
C ALA A 184 -10.52 -8.64 -7.29
N HIS A 185 -10.84 -8.61 -8.58
CA HIS A 185 -11.11 -9.82 -9.35
C HIS A 185 -9.89 -10.75 -9.47
N LYS A 186 -8.68 -10.18 -9.34
CA LYS A 186 -7.41 -10.91 -9.42
C LYS A 186 -6.50 -10.50 -8.28
N ALA A 187 -6.22 -11.43 -7.36
CA ALA A 187 -5.24 -11.19 -6.30
C ALA A 187 -3.87 -10.83 -6.91
N GLY A 188 -3.28 -9.74 -6.42
CA GLY A 188 -1.99 -9.23 -6.87
C GLY A 188 -2.01 -8.43 -8.17
N SER A 189 -3.18 -8.04 -8.68
CA SER A 189 -3.29 -7.25 -9.92
C SER A 189 -4.54 -6.38 -9.92
N PHE A 190 -4.40 -5.13 -10.36
CA PHE A 190 -5.55 -4.27 -10.61
C PHE A 190 -6.33 -4.77 -11.83
N THR A 191 -7.66 -4.79 -11.72
CA THR A 191 -8.54 -4.87 -12.88
C THR A 191 -9.12 -3.48 -13.11
N ASP A 192 -8.81 -2.92 -14.28
CA ASP A 192 -9.33 -1.63 -14.72
C ASP A 192 -10.45 -1.87 -15.74
N MET A 193 -11.60 -1.26 -15.50
CA MET A 193 -12.78 -1.32 -16.35
C MET A 193 -12.89 0.01 -17.11
N TYR A 194 -12.76 -0.06 -18.42
CA TYR A 194 -12.72 1.12 -19.29
C TYR A 194 -14.13 1.53 -19.68
N LEU A 195 -14.42 2.83 -19.66
CA LEU A 195 -15.72 3.34 -20.09
C LEU A 195 -15.82 3.47 -21.61
N THR A 196 -14.68 3.66 -22.27
CA THR A 196 -14.55 3.88 -23.73
C THR A 196 -13.35 3.13 -24.29
N GLY A 197 -13.23 3.08 -25.61
CA GLY A 197 -12.13 2.38 -26.30
C GLY A 197 -12.54 0.98 -26.76
N SER A 198 -11.61 0.25 -27.36
CA SER A 198 -11.87 -1.10 -27.89
C SER A 198 -12.25 -2.13 -26.82
N ASN A 199 -11.95 -1.86 -25.55
CA ASN A 199 -12.35 -2.67 -24.41
C ASN A 199 -13.30 -1.91 -23.46
N GLY A 200 -14.01 -0.90 -23.97
CA GLY A 200 -15.00 -0.14 -23.20
C GLY A 200 -16.20 -1.02 -22.82
N ILE A 201 -16.72 -0.87 -21.60
CA ILE A 201 -17.84 -1.70 -21.12
C ILE A 201 -19.07 -1.65 -22.04
N PHE A 202 -19.32 -0.50 -22.68
CA PHE A 202 -20.46 -0.33 -23.57
C PHE A 202 -20.31 -1.02 -24.93
N THR A 203 -19.11 -1.49 -25.29
CA THR A 203 -18.92 -2.31 -26.50
C THR A 203 -19.45 -3.74 -26.32
N GLY A 204 -19.70 -4.17 -25.08
CA GLY A 204 -20.27 -5.48 -24.75
C GLY A 204 -21.79 -5.53 -24.76
N PHE A 205 -22.47 -4.38 -24.69
CA PHE A 205 -23.94 -4.30 -24.78
C PHE A 205 -24.39 -4.24 -26.24
N SER A 206 -25.62 -4.70 -26.51
CA SER A 206 -26.23 -4.48 -27.82
C SER A 206 -26.49 -2.98 -28.03
N THR A 207 -26.47 -2.53 -29.29
CA THR A 207 -26.75 -1.13 -29.63
C THR A 207 -28.09 -0.65 -29.07
N GLU A 208 -29.12 -1.49 -29.08
CA GLU A 208 -30.45 -1.19 -28.50
C GLU A 208 -30.35 -0.89 -26.99
N PHE A 209 -29.59 -1.67 -26.22
CA PHE A 209 -29.40 -1.45 -24.79
C PHE A 209 -28.68 -0.13 -24.52
N VAL A 210 -27.63 0.16 -25.29
CA VAL A 210 -26.87 1.41 -25.17
C VAL A 210 -27.74 2.62 -25.54
N ALA A 211 -28.47 2.53 -26.66
CA ALA A 211 -29.36 3.56 -27.15
C ALA A 211 -30.46 3.90 -26.12
N ARG A 212 -31.10 2.89 -25.53
CA ARG A 212 -32.08 3.09 -24.46
C ARG A 212 -31.47 3.66 -23.19
N ALA A 213 -30.30 3.16 -22.77
CA ALA A 213 -29.64 3.59 -21.54
C ALA A 213 -29.25 5.08 -21.60
N TRP A 214 -28.79 5.56 -22.75
CA TRP A 214 -28.40 6.96 -22.93
C TRP A 214 -29.50 7.84 -23.54
N ASN A 215 -30.65 7.25 -23.87
CA ASN A 215 -31.77 7.91 -24.55
C ASN A 215 -31.32 8.64 -25.83
N VAL A 216 -30.63 7.91 -26.72
CA VAL A 216 -30.16 8.39 -28.02
C VAL A 216 -30.57 7.43 -29.14
N GLU A 217 -30.53 7.90 -30.38
CA GLU A 217 -30.71 7.06 -31.57
C GLU A 217 -29.66 5.95 -31.65
N GLU A 218 -30.02 4.76 -32.16
CA GLU A 218 -29.10 3.63 -32.28
C GLU A 218 -27.87 3.94 -33.14
N SER A 219 -28.01 4.79 -34.16
CA SER A 219 -26.89 5.23 -34.99
C SER A 219 -25.87 6.06 -34.20
N VAL A 220 -26.35 6.91 -33.27
CA VAL A 220 -25.52 7.70 -32.37
C VAL A 220 -24.85 6.80 -31.34
N ALA A 221 -25.61 5.89 -30.72
CA ALA A 221 -25.06 4.90 -29.78
C ALA A 221 -23.94 4.08 -30.43
N LYS A 222 -24.17 3.55 -31.64
CA LYS A 222 -23.18 2.80 -32.41
C LYS A 222 -21.92 3.62 -32.68
N THR A 223 -22.08 4.90 -33.03
CA THR A 223 -20.95 5.81 -33.27
C THR A 223 -20.12 6.03 -32.01
N LEU A 224 -20.79 6.31 -30.87
CA LEU A 224 -20.12 6.56 -29.60
C LEU A 224 -19.28 5.37 -29.11
N VAL A 225 -19.82 4.14 -29.21
CA VAL A 225 -19.13 2.95 -28.70
C VAL A 225 -18.04 2.41 -29.64
N SER A 226 -18.06 2.76 -30.93
CA SER A 226 -17.15 2.16 -31.94
C SER A 226 -16.05 3.09 -32.46
N ASN A 227 -16.19 4.41 -32.32
CA ASN A 227 -15.23 5.35 -32.90
C ASN A 227 -13.84 5.31 -32.26
N GLN A 228 -13.75 5.10 -30.95
CA GLN A 228 -12.46 5.00 -30.26
C GLN A 228 -12.00 3.55 -30.25
N THR A 229 -11.03 3.21 -31.11
CA THR A 229 -10.54 1.84 -31.28
C THR A 229 -9.29 1.54 -30.44
N ALA A 230 -8.66 2.55 -29.85
CA ALA A 230 -7.50 2.34 -29.01
C ALA A 230 -7.87 1.69 -27.66
N LYS A 231 -6.86 1.08 -27.03
CA LYS A 231 -6.99 0.43 -25.73
C LYS A 231 -6.43 1.34 -24.64
N GLY A 232 -7.32 1.98 -23.88
CA GLY A 232 -7.00 2.66 -22.61
C GLY A 232 -6.16 3.94 -22.68
N ILE A 233 -5.23 4.11 -23.63
CA ILE A 233 -4.41 5.32 -23.79
C ILE A 233 -4.41 5.74 -25.26
N VAL A 234 -4.57 7.04 -25.51
CA VAL A 234 -4.57 7.62 -26.86
C VAL A 234 -3.67 8.83 -26.94
N LYS A 235 -3.25 9.16 -28.16
CA LYS A 235 -2.63 10.44 -28.50
C LYS A 235 -3.72 11.39 -28.97
N LEU A 236 -3.84 12.55 -28.33
CA LEU A 236 -4.74 13.60 -28.80
C LEU A 236 -4.05 14.45 -29.87
N ASP A 237 -4.86 14.94 -30.81
CA ASP A 237 -4.40 15.86 -31.85
C ASP A 237 -3.90 17.16 -31.24
N VAL A 238 -2.94 17.78 -31.93
CA VAL A 238 -2.40 19.09 -31.53
C VAL A 238 -3.54 20.12 -31.53
N GLY A 239 -3.73 20.79 -30.40
CA GLY A 239 -4.76 21.81 -30.24
C GLY A 239 -6.10 21.30 -29.70
N PHE A 240 -6.27 19.99 -29.47
CA PHE A 240 -7.45 19.47 -28.77
C PHE A 240 -7.56 20.09 -27.37
N GLN A 241 -8.73 20.64 -27.05
CA GLN A 241 -8.97 21.34 -25.79
C GLN A 241 -9.50 20.38 -24.73
N MET A 242 -8.64 20.00 -23.80
CA MET A 242 -9.03 19.28 -22.58
C MET A 242 -9.55 20.27 -21.52
N PRO A 243 -10.39 19.83 -20.57
CA PRO A 243 -10.79 20.65 -19.43
C PRO A 243 -9.58 21.21 -18.68
N GLU A 244 -9.59 22.53 -18.41
CA GLU A 244 -8.49 23.18 -17.69
C GLU A 244 -8.56 22.81 -16.19
N PRO A 245 -7.43 22.36 -15.59
CA PRO A 245 -7.40 21.96 -14.19
C PRO A 245 -7.55 23.15 -13.25
N LYS A 246 -8.25 22.95 -12.13
CA LYS A 246 -8.48 24.01 -11.13
C LYS A 246 -7.67 23.76 -9.88
N GLN A 247 -6.89 24.76 -9.44
CA GLN A 247 -6.03 24.63 -8.26
C GLN A 247 -6.82 24.26 -6.99
N GLY A 248 -8.01 24.84 -6.80
CA GLY A 248 -8.89 24.52 -5.66
C GLY A 248 -9.42 23.09 -5.65
N HIS A 249 -9.31 22.33 -6.74
CA HIS A 249 -9.64 20.91 -6.73
C HIS A 249 -8.58 20.04 -6.04
N ARG A 250 -7.38 20.60 -5.75
CA ARG A 250 -6.35 19.87 -4.98
C ARG A 250 -6.73 19.70 -3.51
N ASP A 251 -7.56 20.60 -2.97
CA ASP A 251 -7.90 20.63 -1.55
C ASP A 251 -8.57 19.31 -1.11
N GLY A 252 -7.92 18.64 -0.13
CA GLY A 252 -8.35 17.33 0.37
C GLY A 252 -8.15 16.15 -0.58
N MET A 253 -7.56 16.36 -1.77
CA MET A 253 -7.30 15.32 -2.77
C MET A 253 -5.83 15.04 -3.02
N VAL A 254 -4.97 16.05 -2.87
CA VAL A 254 -3.54 15.93 -3.23
C VAL A 254 -2.66 16.38 -2.07
N LEU A 255 -1.65 15.56 -1.74
CA LEU A 255 -0.53 15.95 -0.91
C LEU A 255 0.75 15.87 -1.74
N ASN A 256 1.53 16.96 -1.82
CA ASN A 256 2.85 16.87 -2.42
C ASN A 256 3.88 16.41 -1.38
N CYS A 257 4.38 15.20 -1.53
CA CYS A 257 5.27 14.55 -0.56
C CYS A 257 6.69 15.12 -0.57
N GLU A 258 7.10 15.78 -1.66
CA GLU A 258 8.40 16.45 -1.73
C GLU A 258 8.39 17.82 -1.04
N GLU A 259 7.21 18.45 -0.94
CA GLU A 259 6.99 19.82 -0.43
C GLU A 259 6.31 19.86 0.96
N ALA A 260 5.65 18.77 1.38
CA ALA A 260 4.96 18.71 2.66
C ALA A 260 5.92 18.84 3.87
N PRO A 261 5.40 19.27 5.04
CA PRO A 261 6.15 19.23 6.28
C PRO A 261 6.69 17.82 6.56
N LEU A 262 7.93 17.75 7.02
CA LEU A 262 8.60 16.48 7.33
C LEU A 262 8.12 15.93 8.66
N ASP A 263 7.73 14.66 8.68
CA ASP A 263 7.45 13.93 9.93
C ASP A 263 8.75 13.52 10.65
N VAL A 264 9.81 13.26 9.86
CA VAL A 264 11.16 13.00 10.38
C VAL A 264 12.19 13.75 9.54
N ASP A 265 13.14 14.42 10.21
CA ASP A 265 14.31 15.04 9.58
C ASP A 265 15.56 14.81 10.45
N ILE A 266 16.36 13.80 10.10
CA ILE A 266 17.63 13.49 10.77
C ILE A 266 18.76 14.01 9.88
N LYS A 267 19.45 15.06 10.34
CA LYS A 267 20.55 15.69 9.59
C LYS A 267 21.62 14.67 9.18
N GLY A 268 21.84 14.53 7.87
CA GLY A 268 22.81 13.59 7.29
C GLY A 268 22.36 12.13 7.31
N GLY A 269 21.19 11.82 7.88
CA GLY A 269 20.60 10.49 7.92
C GLY A 269 19.51 10.33 6.87
N GLY A 270 18.40 11.05 7.03
CA GLY A 270 17.29 10.97 6.10
C GLY A 270 16.04 11.73 6.54
N LYS A 271 15.05 11.74 5.66
CA LYS A 271 13.79 12.48 5.79
C LYS A 271 12.59 11.60 5.46
N VAL A 272 11.47 11.82 6.14
CA VAL A 272 10.21 11.10 5.90
C VAL A 272 9.05 12.09 5.81
N VAL A 273 8.16 11.85 4.86
CA VAL A 273 6.80 12.38 4.85
C VAL A 273 5.83 11.20 4.83
N VAL A 274 4.85 11.20 5.74
CA VAL A 274 3.82 10.17 5.87
C VAL A 274 2.49 10.72 5.37
N LEU A 275 1.79 9.92 4.58
CA LEU A 275 0.44 10.16 4.10
C LEU A 275 -0.51 9.45 5.04
N ASN A 276 -1.37 10.22 5.71
CA ASN A 276 -2.31 9.72 6.69
C ASN A 276 -3.61 10.55 6.69
N THR A 277 -4.56 10.17 7.52
CA THR A 277 -5.88 10.82 7.58
C THR A 277 -5.85 12.29 8.01
N LYS A 278 -4.75 12.77 8.63
CA LYS A 278 -4.62 14.17 9.07
C LYS A 278 -4.28 15.11 7.91
N ASN A 279 -3.46 14.66 6.96
CA ASN A 279 -3.02 15.49 5.83
C ASN A 279 -3.74 15.16 4.52
N LEU A 280 -4.32 13.96 4.40
CA LEU A 280 -5.13 13.57 3.27
C LEU A 280 -6.32 12.70 3.72
N PRO A 281 -7.50 13.28 4.00
CA PRO A 281 -8.63 12.56 4.60
C PRO A 281 -9.08 11.30 3.84
N LEU A 282 -9.00 11.32 2.50
CA LEU A 282 -9.32 10.18 1.64
C LEU A 282 -8.47 8.93 1.91
N VAL A 283 -7.33 9.05 2.58
CA VAL A 283 -6.54 7.90 3.06
C VAL A 283 -7.37 7.00 3.99
N GLY A 284 -8.30 7.57 4.75
CA GLY A 284 -9.21 6.81 5.61
C GLY A 284 -10.17 5.93 4.82
N GLU A 285 -10.63 6.39 3.64
CA GLU A 285 -11.49 5.63 2.74
C GLU A 285 -10.71 4.57 1.95
N VAL A 286 -9.47 4.89 1.56
CA VAL A 286 -8.58 3.94 0.87
C VAL A 286 -8.11 2.82 1.79
N GLY A 287 -7.95 3.09 3.09
CA GLY A 287 -7.47 2.10 4.06
C GLY A 287 -5.95 1.85 4.02
N LEU A 288 -5.19 2.66 3.26
CA LEU A 288 -3.74 2.50 3.06
C LEU A 288 -3.01 3.78 3.44
N GLY A 289 -2.06 3.67 4.38
CA GLY A 289 -1.07 4.71 4.59
C GLY A 289 0.00 4.67 3.49
N ALA A 290 0.75 5.75 3.34
CA ALA A 290 1.91 5.77 2.43
C ALA A 290 3.03 6.63 3.02
N ASP A 291 4.24 6.46 2.50
CA ASP A 291 5.37 7.31 2.86
C ASP A 291 6.26 7.62 1.67
N LEU A 292 6.91 8.79 1.72
CA LEU A 292 8.08 9.10 0.93
C LEU A 292 9.28 9.19 1.88
N VAL A 293 10.28 8.34 1.65
CA VAL A 293 11.51 8.34 2.43
C VAL A 293 12.69 8.72 1.55
N ARG A 294 13.49 9.67 2.04
CA ARG A 294 14.72 10.15 1.40
C ARG A 294 15.91 9.90 2.32
N LEU A 295 16.70 8.88 2.00
CA LEU A 295 17.89 8.50 2.73
C LEU A 295 19.12 9.20 2.13
N ASN A 296 19.90 9.87 2.97
CA ASN A 296 21.12 10.54 2.55
C ASN A 296 22.19 9.54 2.07
N GLY A 297 23.19 10.06 1.36
CA GLY A 297 24.33 9.29 0.88
C GLY A 297 25.00 8.47 1.97
N SER A 298 25.18 7.17 1.74
CA SER A 298 25.80 6.24 2.68
C SER A 298 25.13 6.12 4.07
N ALA A 299 23.97 6.75 4.27
CA ALA A 299 23.20 6.61 5.49
C ALA A 299 22.48 5.25 5.54
N MET A 300 22.12 4.82 6.74
CA MET A 300 21.38 3.59 6.98
C MET A 300 19.98 3.91 7.51
N CYS A 301 18.97 3.20 6.99
CA CYS A 301 17.68 3.06 7.65
C CYS A 301 17.76 1.89 8.65
N SER A 302 17.44 2.17 9.91
CA SER A 302 17.53 1.23 11.02
C SER A 302 16.82 -0.08 10.69
N PRO A 303 17.38 -1.25 11.07
CA PRO A 303 16.61 -2.49 11.04
C PRO A 303 15.33 -2.33 11.84
N GLY A 304 14.22 -2.82 11.30
CA GLY A 304 12.92 -2.77 11.94
C GLY A 304 11.87 -3.59 11.19
N PHE A 305 10.69 -3.71 11.80
CA PHE A 305 9.53 -4.41 11.25
C PHE A 305 8.25 -3.66 11.61
N SER A 306 7.16 -3.92 10.88
CA SER A 306 5.82 -3.42 11.21
C SER A 306 5.18 -4.31 12.28
N CYS A 307 4.82 -3.76 13.43
CA CYS A 307 4.29 -4.54 14.56
C CYS A 307 2.77 -4.74 14.51
N ASP A 308 2.08 -3.98 13.68
CA ASP A 308 0.65 -4.09 13.34
C ASP A 308 0.35 -5.10 12.21
N SER A 309 1.34 -5.96 11.88
CA SER A 309 1.24 -6.91 10.77
C SER A 309 1.00 -6.23 9.41
N ALA A 310 1.48 -5.02 9.18
CA ALA A 310 1.41 -4.43 7.85
C ALA A 310 2.49 -4.98 6.90
N LEU A 311 2.14 -5.10 5.62
CA LEU A 311 3.12 -5.30 4.55
C LEU A 311 3.81 -3.98 4.24
N GLN A 312 5.10 -4.05 3.89
CA GLN A 312 5.83 -2.88 3.39
C GLN A 312 6.09 -3.06 1.89
N VAL A 313 5.32 -2.35 1.07
CA VAL A 313 5.45 -2.35 -0.39
C VAL A 313 6.31 -1.17 -0.77
N THR A 314 7.51 -1.39 -1.28
CA THR A 314 8.50 -0.31 -1.48
C THR A 314 8.91 -0.21 -2.94
N TYR A 315 8.68 0.95 -3.55
CA TYR A 315 9.15 1.32 -4.88
C TYR A 315 10.32 2.31 -4.79
N ILE A 316 11.45 2.00 -5.42
CA ILE A 316 12.60 2.90 -5.42
C ILE A 316 12.38 4.00 -6.46
N VAL A 317 12.25 5.24 -5.99
CA VAL A 317 11.98 6.41 -6.80
C VAL A 317 13.27 6.91 -7.44
N ARG A 318 14.34 7.07 -6.65
CA ARG A 318 15.65 7.59 -7.08
C ARG A 318 16.80 6.97 -6.31
N GLY A 319 18.00 7.07 -6.88
CA GLY A 319 19.23 6.58 -6.28
C GLY A 319 19.29 5.06 -6.22
N SER A 320 20.12 4.56 -5.32
CA SER A 320 20.37 3.14 -5.15
C SER A 320 20.98 2.82 -3.79
N GLY A 321 21.04 1.53 -3.45
CA GLY A 321 21.62 1.09 -2.19
C GLY A 321 21.50 -0.42 -1.98
N ARG A 322 21.96 -0.88 -0.82
CA ARG A 322 21.85 -2.27 -0.39
C ARG A 322 20.67 -2.46 0.54
N VAL A 323 19.94 -3.55 0.34
CA VAL A 323 18.81 -3.95 1.18
C VAL A 323 19.06 -5.35 1.72
N GLN A 324 18.77 -5.55 3.00
CA GLN A 324 18.72 -6.86 3.61
C GLN A 324 17.36 -7.10 4.25
N VAL A 325 16.84 -8.32 4.09
CA VAL A 325 15.61 -8.79 4.73
C VAL A 325 15.92 -10.08 5.49
N VAL A 326 15.47 -10.13 6.73
CA VAL A 326 15.62 -11.28 7.64
C VAL A 326 14.23 -11.82 7.95
N GLY A 327 14.06 -13.13 7.75
CA GLY A 327 12.81 -13.85 7.98
C GLY A 327 12.56 -14.15 9.46
N VAL A 328 11.40 -14.74 9.74
CA VAL A 328 10.97 -15.09 11.10
C VAL A 328 11.86 -16.11 11.81
N ASP A 329 12.63 -16.90 11.05
CA ASP A 329 13.60 -17.86 11.58
C ASP A 329 14.98 -17.23 11.84
N GLY A 330 15.11 -15.91 11.66
CA GLY A 330 16.36 -15.17 11.84
C GLY A 330 17.35 -15.34 10.68
N LYS A 331 17.00 -16.06 9.61
CA LYS A 331 17.85 -16.18 8.43
C LYS A 331 17.67 -15.00 7.49
N ARG A 332 18.76 -14.62 6.83
CA ARG A 332 18.73 -13.62 5.77
C ARG A 332 18.12 -14.23 4.51
N VAL A 333 16.92 -13.78 4.17
CA VAL A 333 16.13 -14.27 3.04
C VAL A 333 16.33 -13.40 1.79
N LEU A 334 16.82 -12.17 1.95
CA LEU A 334 17.21 -11.30 0.84
C LEU A 334 18.47 -10.50 1.21
N GLU A 335 19.42 -10.46 0.30
CA GLU A 335 20.49 -9.46 0.26
C GLU A 335 20.70 -9.05 -1.19
N THR A 336 20.50 -7.78 -1.49
CA THR A 336 20.61 -7.31 -2.86
C THR A 336 20.97 -5.84 -2.92
N HIS A 337 21.50 -5.44 -4.07
CA HIS A 337 21.65 -4.04 -4.46
C HIS A 337 20.45 -3.64 -5.33
N ILE A 338 19.78 -2.55 -4.95
CA ILE A 338 18.55 -2.09 -5.60
C ILE A 338 18.72 -0.65 -6.06
N LYS A 339 18.08 -0.30 -7.18
CA LYS A 339 18.12 1.04 -7.78
C LYS A 339 16.74 1.52 -8.18
N ALA A 340 16.65 2.78 -8.57
CA ALA A 340 15.43 3.40 -9.08
C ALA A 340 14.68 2.51 -10.10
N GLY A 341 13.36 2.43 -9.96
CA GLY A 341 12.48 1.65 -10.82
C GLY A 341 12.09 0.28 -10.25
N PHE A 342 12.84 -0.28 -9.31
CA PHE A 342 12.54 -1.58 -8.71
C PHE A 342 11.46 -1.48 -7.63
N LEU A 343 10.63 -2.52 -7.55
CA LEU A 343 9.65 -2.75 -6.50
C LEU A 343 9.99 -4.04 -5.76
N PHE A 344 9.82 -4.04 -4.44
CA PHE A 344 9.84 -5.26 -3.64
C PHE A 344 8.86 -5.11 -2.47
N ILE A 345 8.47 -6.24 -1.89
CA ILE A 345 7.48 -6.30 -0.82
C ILE A 345 8.10 -7.09 0.32
N VAL A 346 8.18 -6.47 1.50
CA VAL A 346 8.65 -7.14 2.72
C VAL A 346 7.45 -7.80 3.40
N PRO A 347 7.50 -9.12 3.66
CA PRO A 347 6.45 -9.82 4.38
C PRO A 347 6.26 -9.30 5.81
N ARG A 348 5.10 -9.61 6.38
CA ARG A 348 4.75 -9.23 7.77
C ARG A 348 5.79 -9.77 8.75
N PHE A 349 6.15 -8.96 9.75
CA PHE A 349 7.16 -9.27 10.77
C PHE A 349 8.59 -9.54 10.29
N PHE A 350 8.87 -9.51 8.98
CA PHE A 350 10.24 -9.62 8.50
C PHE A 350 10.99 -8.33 8.83
N VAL A 351 12.25 -8.47 9.22
CA VAL A 351 13.11 -7.33 9.54
C VAL A 351 13.77 -6.84 8.27
N VAL A 352 13.62 -5.56 7.94
CA VAL A 352 14.27 -4.93 6.78
C VAL A 352 15.21 -3.81 7.23
N SER A 353 16.36 -3.71 6.58
CA SER A 353 17.27 -2.57 6.71
C SER A 353 17.82 -2.19 5.33
N LYS A 354 18.18 -0.92 5.17
CA LYS A 354 18.63 -0.33 3.91
C LYS A 354 19.84 0.55 4.17
N ILE A 355 20.83 0.51 3.29
CA ILE A 355 21.98 1.43 3.28
C ILE A 355 22.03 2.07 1.90
N GLY A 356 21.97 3.40 1.85
CA GLY A 356 22.09 4.14 0.59
C GLY A 356 23.50 4.06 0.02
N ASP A 357 23.62 4.10 -1.31
CA ASP A 357 24.89 4.39 -1.97
C ASP A 357 25.32 5.85 -1.71
N PRO A 358 26.53 6.30 -2.14
CA PRO A 358 27.00 7.67 -1.91
C PRO A 358 26.05 8.77 -2.38
N ASP A 359 25.25 8.54 -3.43
CA ASP A 359 24.27 9.50 -3.94
C ASP A 359 22.92 9.47 -3.20
N GLY A 360 22.76 8.55 -2.24
CA GLY A 360 21.54 8.35 -1.47
C GLY A 360 20.51 7.46 -2.17
N MET A 361 19.36 7.32 -1.51
CA MET A 361 18.28 6.44 -1.95
C MET A 361 16.93 7.03 -1.53
N GLU A 362 15.98 7.04 -2.46
CA GLU A 362 14.62 7.54 -2.20
C GLU A 362 13.61 6.49 -2.62
N TRP A 363 12.59 6.28 -1.79
CA TRP A 363 11.53 5.32 -2.07
C TRP A 363 10.16 5.82 -1.61
N PHE A 364 9.14 5.40 -2.35
CA PHE A 364 7.75 5.58 -2.00
C PHE A 364 7.16 4.24 -1.59
N SER A 365 6.45 4.20 -0.47
CA SER A 365 5.83 2.98 0.04
C SER A 365 4.35 3.14 0.25
N ILE A 366 3.59 2.05 0.12
CA ILE A 366 2.30 1.92 0.81
C ILE A 366 2.44 0.96 1.97
N ILE A 367 1.62 1.21 2.98
CA ILE A 367 1.54 0.40 4.17
C ILE A 367 0.08 -0.03 4.30
N SER A 368 -0.15 -1.32 4.52
CA SER A 368 -1.50 -1.93 4.49
C SER A 368 -2.36 -1.60 5.73
N THR A 369 -2.19 -0.39 6.27
CA THR A 369 -2.95 0.21 7.37
C THR A 369 -2.81 1.75 7.28
N PRO A 370 -3.85 2.53 7.60
CA PRO A 370 -3.77 4.01 7.58
C PRO A 370 -2.84 4.62 8.63
N ASN A 371 -2.56 3.90 9.72
CA ASN A 371 -1.77 4.38 10.86
C ASN A 371 -0.68 3.37 11.22
N PRO A 372 0.38 3.30 10.41
CA PRO A 372 1.40 2.28 10.55
C PRO A 372 2.23 2.46 11.82
N MET A 373 2.53 1.36 12.50
CA MET A 373 3.44 1.32 13.65
C MET A 373 4.65 0.45 13.37
N PHE A 374 5.84 1.06 13.48
CA PHE A 374 7.12 0.40 13.27
C PHE A 374 7.85 0.19 14.59
N THR A 375 8.47 -0.97 14.73
CA THR A 375 9.44 -1.27 15.79
C THR A 375 10.84 -1.21 15.22
N HIS A 376 11.68 -0.34 15.77
CA HIS A 376 13.09 -0.25 15.42
C HIS A 376 13.94 -1.16 16.31
N LEU A 377 14.96 -1.78 15.72
CA LEU A 377 15.90 -2.69 16.37
C LEU A 377 17.30 -2.10 16.54
N ALA A 378 17.46 -0.80 16.24
CA ALA A 378 18.63 0.00 16.58
C ALA A 378 18.19 1.46 16.80
N GLY A 379 19.08 2.27 17.39
CA GLY A 379 18.76 3.65 17.74
C GLY A 379 18.12 3.82 19.13
N ARG A 380 17.81 5.07 19.46
CA ARG A 380 17.30 5.53 20.76
C ARG A 380 15.96 4.88 21.12
N THR A 381 15.10 4.68 20.14
CA THR A 381 13.76 4.11 20.29
C THR A 381 13.74 2.58 20.13
N SER A 382 14.91 1.93 20.06
CA SER A 382 14.93 0.49 19.82
C SER A 382 14.49 -0.32 21.04
N THR A 383 13.88 -1.48 20.79
CA THR A 383 13.48 -2.41 21.86
C THR A 383 14.66 -2.78 22.77
N TRP A 384 15.87 -2.87 22.22
CA TRP A 384 17.07 -3.15 23.01
C TRP A 384 17.36 -2.08 24.06
N LYS A 385 17.01 -0.80 23.81
CA LYS A 385 17.17 0.30 24.78
C LYS A 385 16.16 0.24 25.92
N ALA A 386 15.05 -0.48 25.75
CA ALA A 386 14.03 -0.65 26.76
C ALA A 386 14.30 -1.86 27.68
N LEU A 387 15.13 -2.81 27.25
CA LEU A 387 15.49 -3.98 28.05
C LEU A 387 16.51 -3.65 29.13
N SER A 388 16.44 -4.34 30.27
CA SER A 388 17.41 -4.14 31.36
C SER A 388 18.80 -4.65 30.97
N PRO A 389 19.89 -4.05 31.51
CA PRO A 389 21.25 -4.50 31.26
C PRO A 389 21.47 -6.00 31.52
N GLN A 390 20.85 -6.55 32.57
CA GLN A 390 20.96 -7.97 32.92
C GLN A 390 20.31 -8.87 31.86
N VAL A 391 19.17 -8.45 31.29
CA VAL A 391 18.54 -9.18 30.18
C VAL A 391 19.43 -9.15 28.94
N LEU A 392 20.03 -8.01 28.61
CA LEU A 392 20.96 -7.90 27.48
C LEU A 392 22.22 -8.75 27.67
N GLN A 393 22.82 -8.72 28.87
CA GLN A 393 23.97 -9.55 29.23
C GLN A 393 23.66 -11.04 29.09
N ALA A 394 22.50 -11.48 29.60
CA ALA A 394 22.06 -12.86 29.49
C ALA A 394 21.74 -13.25 28.04
N ALA A 395 21.00 -12.41 27.31
CA ALA A 395 20.55 -12.68 25.94
C ALA A 395 21.72 -12.77 24.94
N PHE A 396 22.68 -11.83 25.02
CA PHE A 396 23.86 -11.85 24.17
C PHE A 396 25.01 -12.70 24.74
N LYS A 397 24.89 -13.18 25.99
CA LYS A 397 25.95 -13.88 26.73
C LYS A 397 27.26 -13.07 26.75
N VAL A 398 27.16 -11.81 27.14
CA VAL A 398 28.27 -10.84 27.15
C VAL A 398 28.54 -10.30 28.55
N SER A 399 29.75 -9.75 28.75
CA SER A 399 30.11 -9.09 29.99
C SER A 399 29.37 -7.74 30.16
N PRO A 400 29.27 -7.21 31.40
CA PRO A 400 28.72 -5.88 31.64
C PRO A 400 29.41 -4.77 30.85
N ASP A 401 30.72 -4.87 30.60
CA ASP A 401 31.45 -3.86 29.83
C ASP A 401 31.03 -3.85 28.36
N VAL A 402 30.80 -5.01 27.75
CA VAL A 402 30.34 -5.13 26.36
C VAL A 402 28.89 -4.67 26.25
N GLU A 403 28.03 -5.03 27.20
CA GLU A 403 26.65 -4.52 27.24
C GLU A 403 26.65 -2.99 27.38
N LYS A 404 27.46 -2.42 28.28
CA LYS A 404 27.58 -0.97 28.44
C LYS A 404 28.07 -0.28 27.17
N GLN A 405 28.99 -0.89 26.42
CA GLN A 405 29.39 -0.38 25.11
C GLN A 405 28.22 -0.38 24.13
N PHE A 406 27.41 -1.45 24.07
CA PHE A 406 26.23 -1.51 23.21
C PHE A 406 25.15 -0.48 23.62
N SER A 407 24.81 -0.43 24.90
CA SER A 407 23.75 0.43 25.45
C SER A 407 24.11 1.92 25.42
N SER A 408 25.41 2.28 25.45
CA SER A 408 25.87 3.68 25.35
C SER A 408 25.94 4.24 23.92
N LYS A 409 25.80 3.40 22.88
CA LYS A 409 25.86 3.84 21.47
C LYS A 409 24.47 4.11 20.90
N ARG A 410 24.39 4.99 19.90
CA ARG A 410 23.15 5.34 19.18
C ARG A 410 22.01 5.79 20.11
N THR A 411 22.31 6.71 21.03
CA THR A 411 21.35 7.24 22.00
C THR A 411 20.67 8.53 21.53
N ALA A 412 21.09 9.09 20.39
CA ALA A 412 20.52 10.32 19.82
C ALA A 412 19.72 10.03 18.54
N GLU A 413 20.19 9.08 17.72
CA GLU A 413 19.57 8.72 16.44
C GLU A 413 18.42 7.73 16.64
N GLU A 414 17.32 7.94 15.91
CA GLU A 414 16.15 7.06 15.98
C GLU A 414 16.12 6.08 14.80
N ILE A 415 15.74 6.56 13.62
CA ILE A 415 15.41 5.70 12.48
C ILE A 415 16.44 5.74 11.35
N PHE A 416 17.20 6.83 11.22
CA PHE A 416 18.27 6.97 10.24
C PHE A 416 19.60 7.21 10.92
N PHE A 417 20.63 6.55 10.41
CA PHE A 417 21.98 6.66 10.90
C PHE A 417 22.85 7.28 9.80
N PRO A 418 23.35 8.51 10.02
CA PRO A 418 24.34 9.11 9.13
C PRO A 418 25.56 8.20 8.97
N PRO A 419 26.31 8.31 7.85
CA PRO A 419 27.56 7.59 7.69
C PRO A 419 28.54 7.96 8.83
N PRO A 420 29.35 7.01 9.30
CA PRO A 420 30.42 7.32 10.24
C PRO A 420 31.38 8.34 9.60
N ASN A 421 31.80 9.34 10.38
CA ASN A 421 32.78 10.35 9.96
C ASN A 421 34.11 9.75 9.54
#